data_AF-A0AAD8AW48-F1
#
_entry.id   AF-A0AAD8AW48-F1
#
_cell.length_a   1.000
_cell.length_b   1.000
_cell.length_c   1.000
_cell.angle_alpha   90.00
_cell.angle_beta   90.00
_cell.angle_gamma   90.00
#
_symmetry.space_group_name_H-M   'P 1'
#
loop_
_entity.id
_entity.type
_entity.pdbx_description
1 polymer ?
#
loop_
_entity_poly.entity_id
_entity_poly.type
_entity_poly.pdbx_seq_one_letter_code
_entity_poly.pdbx_strand_id
1 'polypeptide(L)' 'IRRRTLYYMYNVVFPCVMMSALTLLVFCLPPDSGEKIALGITVLLAFSVFMLAVAENLPETSEFVPLI' A
#
# COMPACT_ATOMS: atom_id res chain seq x y z
N ILE A 1 -3.30 12.69 20.36
CA ILE A 1 -3.12 11.31 19.86
C ILE A 1 -4.24 10.82 18.92
N ARG A 2 -5.55 11.02 19.19
CA ARG A 2 -6.64 10.43 18.36
C ARG A 2 -6.87 11.02 16.95
N ARG A 3 -6.50 12.27 16.68
CA ARG A 3 -6.69 12.90 15.35
C ARG A 3 -5.67 12.45 14.30
N ARG A 4 -4.43 12.12 14.69
CA ARG A 4 -3.38 11.72 13.73
C ARG A 4 -3.65 10.33 13.13
N THR A 5 -4.16 9.39 13.93
CA THR A 5 -4.49 8.03 13.46
C THR A 5 -5.58 8.02 12.39
N LEU A 6 -6.57 8.92 12.44
CA LEU A 6 -7.61 8.99 11.40
C LEU A 6 -7.09 9.53 10.08
N TYR A 7 -6.24 10.57 10.10
CA TYR A 7 -5.57 11.05 8.89
C TYR A 7 -4.63 9.99 8.31
N TYR A 8 -3.94 9.24 9.17
CA TYR A 8 -3.10 8.13 8.75
C TYR A 8 -3.93 7.00 8.12
N MET A 9 -5.01 6.57 8.76
CA MET A 9 -5.94 5.59 8.19
C MET A 9 -6.44 6.02 6.81
N TYR A 10 -6.83 7.28 6.64
CA TYR A 10 -7.24 7.79 5.32
C TYR A 10 -6.10 7.72 4.30
N ASN A 11 -4.89 8.09 4.69
CA ASN A 11 -3.71 8.07 3.84
C ASN A 11 -3.24 6.64 3.49
N VAL A 12 -3.68 5.62 4.25
CA VAL A 12 -3.47 4.19 3.98
C VAL A 12 -4.61 3.58 3.18
N VAL A 13 -5.86 3.98 3.46
CA VAL A 13 -7.04 3.52 2.73
C VAL A 13 -7.01 4.01 1.28
N PHE A 14 -6.56 5.24 1.04
CA PHE A 14 -6.43 5.79 -0.31
C PHE A 14 -5.52 4.95 -1.24
N PRO A 15 -4.27 4.60 -0.87
CA PRO A 15 -3.43 3.72 -1.69
C PRO A 15 -3.96 2.28 -1.77
N CYS A 16 -4.65 1.77 -0.73
CA CYS A 16 -5.34 0.47 -0.82
C CYS A 16 -6.44 0.47 -1.89
N VAL A 17 -7.25 1.52 -1.97
CA VAL A 17 -8.29 1.67 -2.99
C VAL A 17 -7.66 1.77 -4.38
N MET A 18 -6.57 2.53 -4.54
CA MET A 18 -5.83 2.59 -5.80
C MET A 18 -5.28 1.21 -6.20
N MET A 19 -4.71 0.44 -5.28
CA MET A 19 -4.23 -0.93 -5.56
C MET A 19 -5.35 -1.87 -6.02
N SER A 20 -6.51 -1.80 -5.35
CA SER A 20 -7.69 -2.61 -5.73
C SER A 20 -8.18 -2.23 -7.13
N ALA A 21 -8.25 -0.94 -7.44
CA ALA A 21 -8.63 -0.45 -8.77
C ALA A 21 -7.64 -0.91 -9.85
N LEU A 22 -6.32 -0.85 -9.59
CA LEU A 22 -5.29 -1.34 -10.50
C LEU A 22 -5.42 -2.85 -10.75
N THR A 23 -5.75 -3.62 -9.73
CA THR A 23 -5.95 -5.08 -9.86
C THR A 23 -7.16 -5.39 -10.74
N LEU A 24 -8.27 -4.66 -10.56
CA LEU A 24 -9.45 -4.78 -11.44
C LEU A 24 -9.14 -4.36 -12.87
N LEU A 25 -8.35 -3.29 -13.05
CA LEU A 25 -7.88 -2.84 -14.36
C LEU A 25 -7.03 -3.90 -15.06
N VAL A 26 -6.13 -4.59 -14.34
CA VAL A 26 -5.33 -5.70 -14.85
C VAL A 26 -6.19 -6.90 -15.27
N PHE A 27 -7.27 -7.20 -14.53
CA PHE A 27 -8.22 -8.24 -14.93
C PHE A 27 -9.08 -7.84 -16.12
N CYS A 28 -9.35 -6.54 -16.29
CA CYS A 28 -10.13 -6.01 -17.40
C CYS A 28 -9.31 -5.84 -18.68
N LEU A 29 -7.99 -5.71 -18.57
CA LEU A 29 -7.07 -5.59 -19.71
C LEU A 29 -6.58 -6.99 -20.14
N PRO A 30 -6.83 -7.43 -21.39
CA PRO A 30 -6.43 -8.76 -21.84
C PRO A 30 -4.90 -8.95 -21.79
N PRO A 31 -4.41 -10.12 -21.35
CA PRO A 31 -3.04 -10.36 -20.88
C PRO A 31 -1.97 -10.47 -21.98
N ASP A 32 -2.21 -9.96 -23.19
CA ASP A 32 -1.33 -10.15 -24.35
C ASP A 32 -0.15 -9.15 -24.43
N SER A 33 -0.15 -8.09 -23.62
CA SER A 33 0.92 -7.08 -23.61
C SER A 33 1.71 -7.11 -22.30
N GLY A 34 3.04 -6.92 -22.39
CA GLY A 34 3.97 -6.83 -21.25
C GLY A 34 3.60 -5.78 -20.19
N GLU A 35 2.59 -4.96 -20.49
CA GLU A 35 1.89 -4.05 -19.56
C GLU A 35 1.41 -4.75 -18.29
N LYS A 36 0.92 -6.00 -18.34
CA LYS A 36 0.54 -6.74 -17.11
C LYS A 36 1.72 -6.93 -16.15
N ILE A 37 2.92 -7.18 -16.68
CA ILE A 37 4.13 -7.36 -15.88
C ILE A 37 4.58 -6.01 -15.31
N ALA A 38 4.57 -4.95 -16.12
CA ALA A 38 4.87 -3.59 -15.68
C ALA A 38 3.93 -3.11 -14.55
N LEU A 39 2.63 -3.41 -14.67
CA LEU A 39 1.62 -3.16 -13.63
C LEU A 39 1.89 -3.97 -12.36
N GLY A 40 2.26 -5.25 -12.49
CA GLY A 40 2.66 -6.07 -11.34
C GLY A 40 3.87 -5.50 -10.59
N ILE A 41 4.90 -5.04 -11.31
CA ILE A 41 6.10 -4.42 -10.72
C ILE A 41 5.75 -3.10 -10.02
N THR A 42 4.90 -2.27 -10.62
CA THR A 42 4.47 -1.01 -9.98
C THR A 42 3.65 -1.26 -8.72
N VAL A 43 2.80 -2.29 -8.68
CA VAL A 43 2.07 -2.69 -7.46
C VAL A 43 3.03 -3.17 -6.37
N LEU A 44 4.02 -4.00 -6.71
CA LEU A 44 5.05 -4.45 -5.75
C LEU A 44 5.89 -3.29 -5.22
N LEU A 45 6.27 -2.35 -6.08
CA LEU A 45 7.01 -1.14 -5.71
C LEU A 45 6.14 -0.26 -4.80
N ALA A 46 4.88 -0.02 -5.16
CA ALA A 46 3.95 0.74 -4.34
C ALA A 46 3.73 0.11 -2.97
N PHE A 47 3.63 -1.23 -2.88
CA PHE A 47 3.56 -1.95 -1.61
C PHE A 47 4.84 -1.76 -0.78
N SER A 48 6.01 -1.86 -1.41
CA SER A 48 7.29 -1.66 -0.75
C SER A 48 7.46 -0.23 -0.22
N VAL A 49 7.13 0.77 -1.04
CA VAL A 49 7.12 2.18 -0.66
C VAL A 49 6.10 2.44 0.43
N PHE A 50 4.93 1.81 0.38
CA PHE A 50 3.94 1.91 1.44
C PHE A 50 4.46 1.32 2.75
N MET A 51 5.10 0.15 2.71
CA MET A 51 5.71 -0.47 3.89
C MET A 51 6.85 0.39 4.46
N LEU A 52 7.68 0.97 3.60
CA LEU A 52 8.73 1.95 3.95
C LEU A 52 8.14 3.23 4.55
N ALA A 53 7.12 3.82 3.92
CA ALA A 53 6.45 5.00 4.43
C ALA A 53 5.78 4.70 5.78
N VAL A 54 5.22 3.51 5.97
CA VAL A 54 4.74 3.06 7.28
C VAL A 54 5.88 2.96 8.27
N ALA A 55 7.01 2.36 7.89
CA ALA A 55 8.19 2.25 8.74
C ALA A 55 8.83 3.60 9.09
N GLU A 56 8.80 4.60 8.19
CA GLU A 56 9.32 5.94 8.47
C GLU A 56 8.33 6.82 9.26
N ASN A 57 7.02 6.65 9.02
CA ASN A 57 5.99 7.35 9.80
C ASN A 57 5.72 6.68 11.16
N LEU A 58 6.16 5.44 11.35
CA LEU A 58 6.21 4.73 12.62
C LEU A 58 7.62 4.94 13.19
N PRO A 59 7.90 6.06 13.91
CA PRO A 59 9.14 6.15 14.64
C PRO A 59 9.10 4.99 15.64
N GLU A 60 10.03 4.05 15.52
CA GLU A 60 10.49 3.22 16.62
C GLU A 60 9.36 2.79 17.58
N THR A 61 8.42 1.93 17.17
CA THR A 61 7.70 1.16 18.19
C THR A 61 8.66 0.10 18.73
N SER A 62 9.68 0.56 19.45
CA SER A 62 10.41 -0.21 20.45
C SER A 62 9.52 -0.55 21.66
N GLU A 63 8.26 -0.08 21.72
CA GLU A 63 7.34 -0.34 22.84
C GLU A 63 5.93 -0.85 22.47
N PHE A 64 5.64 -1.23 21.22
CA PHE A 64 4.33 -1.82 20.89
C PHE A 64 4.44 -2.96 19.86
N VAL A 65 5.33 -3.91 20.13
CA VAL A 65 4.96 -5.31 19.87
C VAL A 65 4.12 -5.69 21.10
N PRO A 66 2.78 -5.79 21.05
CA PRO A 66 2.08 -6.49 22.10
C PRO A 66 2.56 -7.94 21.99
N LEU A 67 3.55 -8.28 22.81
CA LEU A 67 3.81 -9.66 23.21
C LEU A 67 2.46 -10.19 23.72
N ILE A 68 1.86 -11.08 22.94
CA ILE A 68 1.19 -12.23 23.52
C ILE A 68 2.24 -13.27 23.85
#